data_AF-A0A5B2Z2K3-F1
#
_entry.id   AF-A0A5B2Z2K3-F1
#
_cell.length_a   1.000
_cell.length_b   1.000
_cell.length_c   1.000
_cell.angle_alpha   90.00
_cell.angle_beta   90.00
_cell.angle_gamma   90.00
#
_symmetry.space_group_name_H-M   'P 1'
#
loop_
_entity.id
_entity.type
_entity.pdbx_description
1 polymer ?
#
loop_
_entity_poly.entity_id
_entity_poly.type
_entity_poly.pdbx_seq_one_letter_code
_entity_poly.pdbx_strand_id
1 'polypeptide(L)'
;MNGKQAIEILIKLDTCFDMNFENDEKKYQMWVTKLTEKGDYEKTLRKTERYIEENRFKPVIADILVKKTHYIDQQDDYDDKTKRHLERLKNDPTYRQEVEKKKMELRKAMQQTFNKTTQEDVIDDER
;
A
#
# COMPACT_ATOMS: atom_id res chain seq x y z
N MET A 1 10.47 -8.81 -5.02
CA MET A 1 10.03 -10.23 -4.94
C MET A 1 11.12 -11.12 -5.52
N ASN A 2 11.01 -12.45 -5.50
CA ASN A 2 11.96 -13.33 -6.21
C ASN A 2 11.57 -13.50 -7.70
N GLY A 3 12.45 -14.11 -8.50
CA GLY A 3 12.19 -14.30 -9.93
C GLY A 3 10.95 -15.13 -10.24
N LYS A 4 10.74 -16.25 -9.53
CA LYS A 4 9.56 -17.12 -9.72
C LYS A 4 8.25 -16.38 -9.46
N GLN A 5 8.22 -15.56 -8.41
CA GLN A 5 7.10 -14.70 -8.05
C GLN A 5 6.81 -13.64 -9.12
N ALA A 6 7.84 -13.03 -9.70
CA ALA A 6 7.66 -12.09 -10.81
C ALA A 6 7.08 -12.79 -12.04
N ILE A 7 7.61 -13.97 -12.38
CA ILE A 7 7.14 -14.77 -13.53
C ILE A 7 5.67 -15.16 -13.36
N GLU A 8 5.26 -15.58 -12.16
CA GLU A 8 3.84 -15.90 -11.88
C GLU A 8 2.90 -14.74 -12.22
N ILE A 9 3.26 -13.51 -11.82
CA ILE A 9 2.49 -12.31 -12.14
C ILE A 9 2.44 -12.06 -13.64
N LEU A 10 3.56 -12.25 -14.35
CA LEU A 10 3.61 -12.07 -15.80
C LEU A 10 2.78 -13.11 -16.55
N ILE A 11 2.79 -14.38 -16.12
CA ILE A 11 1.96 -15.44 -16.71
C ILE A 11 0.47 -15.10 -16.58
N LYS A 12 0.02 -14.64 -15.40
CA LYS A 12 -1.37 -14.20 -15.20
C LYS A 12 -1.75 -13.07 -16.17
N LEU A 13 -0.89 -12.07 -16.31
CA LEU A 13 -1.14 -10.96 -17.23
C LEU A 13 -1.13 -11.39 -18.69
N ASP A 14 -0.19 -12.24 -19.09
CA ASP A 14 -0.09 -12.73 -20.47
C ASP A 14 -1.32 -13.55 -20.85
N THR A 15 -1.79 -14.41 -19.93
CA THR A 15 -2.99 -15.24 -20.12
C THR A 15 -4.25 -14.39 -20.29
N CYS A 16 -4.40 -13.31 -19.53
CA CYS A 16 -5.62 -12.49 -19.55
C CYS A 16 -5.62 -11.41 -20.63
N PHE A 17 -4.45 -10.86 -20.99
CA PHE A 17 -4.34 -9.67 -21.83
C PHE A 17 -3.51 -9.88 -23.10
N ASP A 18 -2.98 -11.08 -23.34
CA ASP A 18 -2.09 -11.40 -24.45
C ASP A 18 -0.92 -10.41 -24.51
N MET A 19 -0.12 -10.39 -23.44
CA MET A 19 0.95 -9.39 -23.26
C MET A 19 2.12 -9.59 -24.22
N ASN A 20 2.18 -10.74 -24.89
CA ASN A 20 3.18 -11.13 -25.87
C ASN A 20 4.59 -11.17 -25.26
N PHE A 21 4.71 -11.60 -24.01
CA PHE A 21 6.01 -11.66 -23.34
C PHE A 21 6.94 -12.72 -23.94
N GLU A 22 6.39 -13.83 -24.45
CA GLU A 22 7.17 -14.91 -25.08
C GLU A 22 7.91 -14.45 -26.35
N ASN A 23 7.33 -13.50 -27.10
CA ASN A 23 7.92 -12.99 -28.35
C ASN A 23 8.67 -11.65 -28.16
N ASP A 24 8.64 -11.06 -26.97
CA ASP A 24 9.33 -9.81 -26.64
C ASP A 24 10.21 -9.98 -25.40
N GLU A 25 11.34 -10.65 -25.60
CA GLU A 25 12.34 -10.93 -24.55
C GLU A 25 12.79 -9.66 -23.82
N LYS A 26 12.94 -8.54 -24.54
CA LYS A 26 13.39 -7.28 -23.94
C LYS A 26 12.35 -6.73 -22.98
N LYS A 27 11.06 -6.75 -23.37
CA LYS A 27 9.95 -6.35 -22.50
C LYS A 27 9.84 -7.28 -21.30
N TYR A 28 9.91 -8.59 -21.52
CA TYR A 28 9.88 -9.60 -20.46
C TYR A 28 10.96 -9.34 -19.40
N GLN A 29 12.24 -9.24 -19.82
CA GLN A 29 13.36 -9.00 -18.91
C GLN A 29 13.23 -7.66 -18.17
N MET A 30 12.74 -6.61 -18.84
CA MET A 30 12.55 -5.31 -18.20
C MET A 30 11.46 -5.36 -17.12
N TRP A 31 10.39 -6.13 -17.34
CA TRP A 31 9.33 -6.30 -16.34
C TRP A 31 9.78 -7.17 -15.18
N VAL A 32 10.44 -8.30 -15.45
CA VAL A 32 11.01 -9.16 -14.41
C VAL A 32 11.96 -8.36 -13.51
N THR A 33 12.89 -7.61 -14.10
CA THR A 33 13.84 -6.77 -13.35
C THR A 33 13.13 -5.76 -12.45
N LYS A 34 12.14 -5.03 -12.99
CA LYS A 34 11.41 -4.02 -12.20
C LYS A 34 10.61 -4.65 -11.06
N LEU A 35 9.96 -5.79 -11.30
CA LEU A 35 9.19 -6.52 -10.30
C LEU A 35 10.10 -7.08 -9.19
N THR A 36 11.24 -7.68 -9.54
CA THR A 36 12.16 -8.27 -8.57
C THR A 36 12.81 -7.20 -7.68
N GLU A 37 13.34 -6.13 -8.29
CA GLU A 37 14.03 -5.04 -7.58
C GLU A 37 13.10 -4.27 -6.65
N LYS A 38 11.92 -3.86 -7.16
CA LYS A 38 11.08 -2.87 -6.48
C LYS A 38 9.82 -3.47 -5.88
N GLY A 39 9.35 -4.60 -6.40
CA GLY A 39 8.03 -5.12 -6.11
C GLY A 39 7.90 -5.80 -4.74
N ASP A 40 6.88 -5.40 -4.01
CA ASP A 40 6.27 -6.16 -2.92
C ASP A 40 5.37 -7.24 -3.54
N TYR A 41 5.68 -8.52 -3.31
CA TYR A 41 5.00 -9.63 -4.01
C TYR A 41 3.50 -9.65 -3.72
N GLU A 42 3.11 -9.71 -2.44
CA GLU A 42 1.72 -9.86 -2.04
C GLU A 42 0.87 -8.67 -2.51
N LYS A 43 1.38 -7.44 -2.32
CA LYS A 43 0.64 -6.25 -2.73
C LYS A 43 0.57 -6.12 -4.25
N THR A 44 1.62 -6.47 -4.97
CA THR A 44 1.63 -6.44 -6.44
C THR A 44 0.68 -7.51 -7.00
N LEU A 45 0.73 -8.75 -6.50
CA LEU A 45 -0.15 -9.83 -6.94
C LEU A 45 -1.63 -9.47 -6.74
N ARG A 46 -2.00 -8.96 -5.55
CA ARG A 46 -3.36 -8.50 -5.27
C ARG A 46 -3.80 -7.39 -6.22
N LYS A 47 -2.90 -6.45 -6.54
CA LYS A 47 -3.19 -5.35 -7.48
C LYS A 47 -3.34 -5.87 -8.92
N THR A 48 -2.55 -6.85 -9.31
CA THR A 48 -2.67 -7.55 -10.60
C THR A 48 -4.03 -8.25 -10.73
N GLU A 49 -4.44 -9.03 -9.73
CA GLU A 49 -5.72 -9.75 -9.75
C GLU A 49 -6.90 -8.79 -9.83
N ARG A 50 -6.89 -7.75 -8.99
CA ARG A 50 -7.88 -6.67 -9.05
C ARG A 50 -7.91 -5.99 -10.43
N TYR A 51 -6.74 -5.71 -11.02
CA TYR A 51 -6.69 -5.08 -12.34
C TYR A 51 -7.33 -5.96 -13.41
N ILE A 52 -7.07 -7.28 -13.38
CA ILE A 52 -7.68 -8.27 -14.29
C ILE A 52 -9.21 -8.26 -14.19
N GLU A 53 -9.75 -8.16 -12.97
CA GLU A 53 -11.20 -8.15 -12.73
C GLU A 53 -11.87 -6.85 -13.19
N GLU A 54 -11.21 -5.71 -13.02
CA GLU A 54 -11.81 -4.39 -13.19
C GLU A 54 -11.54 -3.75 -14.57
N ASN A 55 -10.52 -4.19 -15.32
CA ASN A 55 -10.03 -3.49 -16.51
C ASN A 55 -10.01 -4.37 -17.76
N ARG A 56 -10.46 -3.79 -18.88
CA ARG A 56 -10.46 -4.46 -20.19
C ARG A 56 -9.17 -4.29 -21.00
N PHE A 57 -8.34 -3.30 -20.64
CA PHE A 57 -7.18 -2.89 -21.43
C PHE A 57 -5.90 -3.50 -20.88
N LYS A 58 -4.89 -3.66 -21.74
CA LYS A 58 -3.59 -4.22 -21.33
C LYS A 58 -2.94 -3.28 -20.30
N PRO A 59 -2.52 -3.78 -19.12
CA PRO A 59 -1.88 -2.96 -18.12
C PRO A 59 -0.50 -2.50 -18.57
N VAL A 60 -0.10 -1.33 -18.09
CA VAL A 60 1.32 -0.97 -17.98
C VAL A 60 1.86 -1.40 -16.63
N ILE A 61 3.19 -1.52 -16.50
CA ILE A 61 3.79 -2.00 -15.25
C ILE A 61 3.45 -1.13 -14.03
N ALA A 62 3.18 0.17 -14.23
CA ALA A 62 2.79 1.07 -13.15
C ALA A 62 1.39 0.76 -12.58
N ASP A 63 0.53 0.14 -13.39
CA ASP A 63 -0.83 -0.22 -12.98
C ASP A 63 -0.80 -1.34 -11.94
N ILE A 64 0.19 -2.24 -12.01
CA ILE A 64 0.27 -3.41 -11.13
C ILE A 64 1.37 -3.32 -10.07
N LEU A 65 2.52 -2.69 -10.37
CA LEU A 65 3.67 -2.67 -9.47
C LEU A 65 3.38 -1.90 -8.18
N VAL A 66 3.47 -2.60 -7.05
CA VAL A 66 3.49 -1.98 -5.73
C VAL A 66 4.91 -2.02 -5.19
N LYS A 67 5.48 -0.85 -4.90
CA LYS A 67 6.84 -0.75 -4.36
C LYS A 67 6.90 -1.29 -2.93
N LYS A 68 7.97 -2.01 -2.61
CA LYS A 68 8.29 -2.37 -1.22
C LYS A 68 8.36 -1.10 -0.38
N THR A 69 7.57 -1.09 0.69
CA THR A 69 7.65 -0.05 1.71
C THR A 69 8.87 -0.39 2.56
N HIS A 70 9.90 0.46 2.56
CA HIS A 70 10.92 0.37 3.61
C HIS A 70 10.28 0.94 4.87
N TYR A 71 9.91 0.06 5.78
CA TYR A 71 9.70 0.48 7.16
C TYR A 71 11.07 0.88 7.69
N ILE A 72 11.14 2.07 8.29
CA ILE A 72 12.32 2.46 9.06
C ILE A 72 12.29 1.59 10.32
N ASP A 73 12.82 0.38 10.18
CA ASP A 73 12.85 -0.63 11.25
C ASP A 73 13.91 -0.30 12.32
N GLN A 74 14.77 0.68 12.05
CA GLN A 74 15.84 1.08 12.97
C GLN A 74 15.43 2.35 13.73
N GLN A 75 15.28 2.22 15.06
CA GLN A 75 15.10 3.34 15.97
C GLN A 75 16.21 4.41 15.83
N ASP A 76 17.38 4.01 15.35
CA ASP A 76 18.53 4.88 15.15
C ASP A 76 18.34 5.91 14.03
N ASP A 77 17.49 5.62 13.05
CA ASP A 77 17.15 6.53 11.95
C ASP A 77 16.02 7.52 12.31
N TYR A 78 15.47 7.43 13.53
CA TYR A 78 14.51 8.41 14.02
C TYR A 78 15.19 9.73 14.36
N ASP A 79 14.52 10.83 14.02
CA ASP A 79 14.93 12.14 14.49
C ASP A 79 14.92 12.22 16.03
N ASP A 80 15.70 13.15 16.58
CA ASP A 80 15.86 13.32 18.03
C ASP A 80 14.54 13.55 18.79
N LYS A 81 13.53 14.14 18.14
CA LYS A 81 12.22 14.37 18.78
C LYS A 81 11.47 13.06 18.93
N THR A 82 11.52 12.21 17.91
CA THR A 82 10.88 10.89 17.90
C THR A 82 11.54 9.97 18.94
N LYS A 83 12.88 9.99 19.06
CA LYS A 83 13.59 9.25 20.12
C LYS A 83 13.16 9.70 21.52
N ARG A 84 13.17 11.01 21.79
CA ARG A 84 12.72 11.58 23.08
C ARG A 84 11.26 11.24 23.40
N HIS A 85 10.40 11.23 22.39
CA HIS A 85 8.99 10.85 22.55
C HIS A 85 8.86 9.38 22.98
N LEU A 86 9.58 8.47 22.32
CA LEU A 86 9.58 7.04 22.63
C LEU A 86 10.15 6.75 24.02
N GLU A 87 11.22 7.44 24.43
CA GLU A 87 11.78 7.34 25.78
C GLU A 87 10.79 7.78 26.86
N ARG A 88 10.13 8.93 26.66
CA ARG A 88 9.10 9.42 27.59
C ARG A 88 7.91 8.45 27.66
N LEU A 89 7.48 7.89 26.53
CA LEU A 89 6.44 6.87 26.54
C LEU A 89 6.84 5.62 27.32
N LYS A 90 8.13 5.24 27.32
CA LYS A 90 8.58 4.05 28.05
C LYS A 90 8.68 4.31 29.56
N ASN A 91 9.19 5.47 29.93
CA ASN A 91 9.63 5.77 31.29
C ASN A 91 8.61 6.56 32.13
N ASP A 92 7.66 7.27 31.50
CA ASP A 92 6.70 8.14 32.17
C ASP A 92 5.25 7.61 32.04
N PRO A 93 4.66 7.05 33.12
CA PRO A 93 3.27 6.62 33.15
C PRO A 93 2.26 7.74 32.89
N THR A 94 2.53 8.96 33.36
CA THR A 94 1.62 10.10 33.21
C THR A 94 1.57 10.57 31.76
N TYR A 95 2.73 10.68 31.12
CA TYR A 95 2.83 11.01 29.70
C TYR A 95 2.13 9.98 28.81
N ARG A 96 2.23 8.68 29.14
CA ARG A 96 1.47 7.62 28.44
C ARG A 96 -0.04 7.83 28.51
N GLN A 97 -0.57 8.16 29.69
CA GLN A 97 -2.00 8.41 29.87
C GLN A 97 -2.48 9.62 29.06
N GLU A 98 -1.69 10.70 29.02
CA GLU A 98 -2.01 11.87 28.20
C GLU A 98 -2.05 11.54 26.71
N VAL A 99 -1.07 10.76 26.22
CA VAL A 99 -1.02 10.35 24.82
C VAL A 99 -2.22 9.47 24.46
N GLU A 100 -2.60 8.52 25.32
CA GLU A 100 -3.79 7.69 25.10
C GLU A 100 -5.09 8.50 25.11
N LYS A 101 -5.21 9.49 26.01
CA LYS A 101 -6.36 10.39 26.02
C LYS A 101 -6.47 11.17 24.70
N LYS A 102 -5.36 11.75 24.22
CA LYS A 102 -5.31 12.47 22.94
C LYS A 102 -5.66 11.56 21.76
N LYS A 103 -5.18 10.31 21.75
CA LYS A 103 -5.56 9.32 20.73
C LYS A 103 -7.05 9.02 20.75
N MET A 104 -7.64 8.89 21.94
CA MET A 104 -9.07 8.63 22.08
C MET A 104 -9.91 9.81 21.59
N GLU A 105 -9.52 11.04 21.93
CA GLU A 105 -10.16 12.27 21.45
C GLU A 105 -10.08 12.37 19.92
N LEU A 106 -8.91 12.09 19.34
CA LEU A 106 -8.72 12.08 17.89
C LEU A 106 -9.60 11.02 17.20
N ARG A 107 -9.68 9.81 17.76
CA ARG A 107 -10.55 8.75 17.23
C ARG A 107 -12.02 9.18 17.24
N LYS A 108 -12.48 9.80 18.33
CA LYS A 108 -13.85 10.33 18.44
C LYS A 108 -14.12 11.42 17.42
N ALA A 109 -13.19 12.37 17.25
CA ALA A 109 -13.31 13.43 16.26
C ALA A 109 -13.40 12.86 14.83
N MET A 110 -12.53 11.91 14.47
CA MET A 110 -12.57 11.25 13.17
C MET A 110 -13.87 10.47 12.92
N GLN A 111 -14.40 9.82 13.96
CA GLN A 111 -15.67 9.09 13.86
C GLN A 111 -16.86 10.06 13.67
N GLN A 112 -16.85 11.21 14.34
CA GLN A 112 -17.87 12.25 14.15
C GLN A 112 -17.79 12.87 12.76
N THR A 113 -16.59 13.14 12.23
CA THR A 113 -16.44 13.65 10.87
C THR A 113 -16.92 12.63 9.84
N PHE A 114 -16.58 11.36 10.01
CA PHE A 114 -17.02 10.29 9.11
C PHE A 114 -18.56 10.17 9.10
N ASN A 115 -19.18 10.13 10.28
CA ASN A 115 -20.63 10.03 10.40
C ASN A 115 -21.37 11.26 9.84
N LYS A 116 -20.79 12.46 9.93
CA LYS A 116 -21.38 13.68 9.35
C LYS A 116 -21.33 13.67 7.83
N THR A 117 -20.18 13.30 7.25
CA THR A 117 -20.05 13.15 5.79
C THR A 117 -21.06 12.14 5.24
N THR A 118 -21.26 11.01 5.92
CA THR A 118 -22.28 10.02 5.51
C THR A 118 -23.73 10.54 5.62
N GLN A 119 -24.02 11.53 6.47
CA GLN A 119 -25.36 12.12 6.58
C GLN A 119 -25.61 13.21 5.53
N GLU A 120 -24.58 13.96 5.13
CA GLU A 120 -24.68 14.97 4.07
C GLU A 120 -24.85 14.32 2.68
N ASP A 121 -24.15 13.21 2.41
CA ASP A 121 -24.26 12.47 1.15
C ASP A 121 -25.65 11.80 0.93
N VAL A 122 -26.42 11.55 1.99
CA VAL A 122 -27.78 10.95 1.90
C VAL A 122 -28.86 12.01 1.63
N ILE A 123 -28.61 13.27 1.99
CA ILE A 123 -29.60 14.35 1.83
C ILE A 123 -29.58 14.94 0.41
N ASP A 124 -28.44 14.88 -0.29
CA ASP A 124 -28.31 15.39 -1.66
C ASP A 124 -28.81 14.41 -2.75
N ASP A 125 -29.04 13.12 -2.43
CA ASP A 125 -29.65 12.14 -3.36
C ASP A 125 -31.20 12.17 -3.34
N GLU A 126 -31.84 12.94 -2.43
CA GLU A 126 -33.31 13.05 -2.30
C GLU A 126 -33.90 14.41 -2.80
N ARG A 127 -33.14 15.22 -3.54
CA ARG A 127 -33.61 16.48 -4.16
C ARG A 127 -33.58 16.45 -5.70
#